data_AF-A0A850QZE0-F1
#
_entry.id   AF-A0A850QZE0-F1
#
_cell.length_a   1.000
_cell.length_b   1.000
_cell.length_c   1.000
_cell.angle_alpha   90.00
_cell.angle_beta   90.00
_cell.angle_gamma   90.00
#
_symmetry.space_group_name_H-M   'P 1'
#
loop_
_entity.id
_entity.type
_entity.pdbx_description
1 polymer ?
#
loop_
_entity_poly.entity_id
_entity_poly.type
_entity_poly.pdbx_seq_one_letter_code
_entity_poly.pdbx_strand_id
1 'polypeptide(L)'
;MANLNSANKKGISIFALAMLNIVAVVSLRGLPAEAEYGLSSIFYYIFAAVVFLVPVSLVAAELATGWSEKGGVFRWVGEAFGPRFALIAMFMLWIEVTVWFPTALTFGSVSLAFVGPDQTWDQALSQNKFFVLGIVLAIYWIATFIALHGTEAFSKVAKWGGMIGTVIPGIILIVLGFSYVFAGNTPQIDLSWDKVIPDFTNFNNVVLAASIFLFYAGMEMNAIHVKEVDNAPRNYPIAIAIAAIGTVCVFVLGTLAIAFVIPQKDINLTQSLLVAYDDMFAWAGISWAAPIMAACLALGVLAGVVGWVAGPSSGLLVVAKGGYLPRFWQYTNKHG
;
A
#
# COMPACT_ATOMS: atom_id res chain seq x y z
N MET A 1 -27.57 -22.67 -36.13
CA MET A 1 -26.10 -22.61 -36.21
C MET A 1 -25.67 -21.15 -36.24
N ALA A 2 -25.13 -20.65 -35.14
CA ALA A 2 -24.23 -19.51 -35.10
C ALA A 2 -23.45 -19.62 -33.79
N ASN A 3 -22.25 -20.21 -33.90
CA ASN A 3 -21.23 -20.22 -32.86
C ASN A 3 -20.87 -18.77 -32.51
N LEU A 4 -21.37 -18.28 -31.38
CA LEU A 4 -20.76 -17.14 -30.71
C LEU A 4 -19.68 -17.71 -29.81
N ASN A 5 -18.45 -17.62 -30.32
CA ASN A 5 -17.19 -17.90 -29.65
C ASN A 5 -17.30 -17.66 -28.13
N SER A 6 -17.25 -18.75 -27.36
CA SER A 6 -16.79 -18.72 -25.99
C SER A 6 -15.34 -18.26 -26.01
N ALA A 7 -15.13 -16.95 -26.04
CA ALA A 7 -13.84 -16.37 -25.71
C ALA A 7 -13.50 -16.89 -24.31
N ASN A 8 -12.51 -17.77 -24.29
CA ASN A 8 -11.96 -18.44 -23.13
C ASN A 8 -11.65 -17.38 -22.05
N LYS A 9 -12.59 -17.13 -21.13
CA LYS A 9 -12.34 -16.32 -19.93
C LYS A 9 -11.36 -17.12 -19.10
N LYS A 10 -10.06 -16.92 -19.33
CA LYS A 10 -9.01 -17.48 -18.48
C LYS A 10 -9.29 -16.99 -17.06
N GLY A 11 -9.61 -17.91 -16.15
CA GLY A 11 -9.73 -17.59 -14.75
C GLY A 11 -8.42 -17.01 -14.23
N ILE A 12 -8.52 -16.19 -13.18
CA ILE A 12 -7.37 -15.65 -12.47
C ILE A 12 -6.67 -16.84 -11.79
N SER A 13 -5.39 -17.05 -12.12
CA SER A 13 -4.58 -18.08 -11.48
C SER A 13 -4.29 -17.71 -10.02
N ILE A 14 -3.98 -18.71 -9.19
CA ILE A 14 -3.57 -18.52 -7.78
C ILE A 14 -2.46 -17.47 -7.68
N PHE A 15 -1.44 -17.58 -8.53
CA PHE A 15 -0.30 -16.66 -8.52
C PHE A 15 -0.69 -15.25 -8.96
N ALA A 16 -1.55 -15.13 -9.98
CA ALA A 16 -2.04 -13.83 -10.43
C ALA A 16 -2.84 -13.13 -9.33
N LEU A 17 -3.73 -13.85 -8.63
CA LEU A 17 -4.47 -13.30 -7.50
C LEU A 17 -3.56 -12.93 -6.34
N ALA A 18 -2.56 -13.76 -6.02
CA ALA A 18 -1.61 -13.46 -4.96
C ALA A 18 -0.82 -12.18 -5.27
N MET A 19 -0.34 -12.03 -6.51
CA MET A 19 0.37 -10.82 -6.93
C MET A 19 -0.53 -9.57 -6.94
N LEU A 20 -1.80 -9.70 -7.35
CA LEU A 20 -2.77 -8.58 -7.27
C LEU A 20 -2.95 -8.11 -5.82
N ASN A 21 -2.99 -9.04 -4.87
CA ASN A 21 -3.09 -8.72 -3.44
C ASN A 21 -1.82 -8.08 -2.90
N ILE A 22 -0.64 -8.66 -3.20
CA ILE A 22 0.64 -8.10 -2.76
C ILE A 22 0.81 -6.66 -3.27
N VAL A 23 0.54 -6.40 -4.55
CA VAL A 23 0.68 -5.05 -5.14
C VAL A 23 -0.34 -4.06 -4.56
N ALA A 24 -1.53 -4.52 -4.18
CA ALA A 24 -2.55 -3.65 -3.60
C ALA A 24 -2.20 -3.17 -2.19
N VAL A 25 -1.48 -4.01 -1.42
CA VAL A 25 -1.21 -3.77 0.00
C VAL A 25 0.20 -3.25 0.27
N VAL A 26 1.18 -3.69 -0.52
CA VAL A 26 2.58 -3.29 -0.31
C VAL A 26 2.75 -1.79 -0.57
N SER A 27 3.16 -1.06 0.46
CA SER A 27 3.58 0.33 0.38
C SER A 27 4.92 0.53 1.07
N LEU A 28 5.93 0.98 0.33
CA LEU A 28 7.27 1.19 0.89
C LEU A 28 7.33 2.39 1.84
N ARG A 29 6.38 3.33 1.72
CA ARG A 29 6.30 4.55 2.56
C ARG A 29 6.21 4.23 4.05
N GLY A 30 5.59 3.10 4.40
CA GLY A 30 5.39 2.70 5.79
C GLY A 30 6.63 2.16 6.48
N LEU A 31 7.60 1.65 5.71
CA LEU A 31 8.75 0.90 6.22
C LEU A 31 9.65 1.71 7.16
N PRO A 32 9.92 3.02 6.95
CA PRO A 32 10.71 3.82 7.88
C PRO A 32 10.16 3.83 9.31
N ALA A 33 8.84 3.91 9.49
CA ALA A 33 8.22 3.91 10.81
C ALA A 33 8.52 2.61 11.57
N GLU A 34 8.50 1.49 10.85
CA GLU A 34 8.73 0.17 11.45
C GLU A 34 10.21 -0.14 11.61
N ALA A 35 11.10 0.57 10.89
CA ALA A 35 12.54 0.46 11.06
C ALA A 35 12.99 0.97 12.44
N GLU A 36 12.18 1.80 13.12
CA GLU A 36 12.42 2.21 14.50
C GLU A 36 12.47 1.02 15.47
N TYR A 37 11.85 -0.11 15.11
CA TYR A 37 11.88 -1.34 15.91
C TYR A 37 13.05 -2.28 15.61
N GLY A 38 13.82 -2.01 14.56
CA GLY A 38 14.85 -2.91 14.07
C GLY A 38 14.31 -4.34 13.93
N LEU A 39 14.95 -5.30 14.59
CA LEU A 39 14.57 -6.71 14.55
C LEU A 39 13.19 -7.03 15.16
N SER A 40 12.69 -6.24 16.11
CA SER A 40 11.38 -6.48 16.72
C SER A 40 10.22 -6.29 15.73
N SER A 41 10.44 -5.56 14.63
CA SER A 41 9.45 -5.40 13.55
C SER A 41 9.01 -6.75 12.97
N ILE A 42 9.90 -7.76 12.95
CA ILE A 42 9.61 -9.12 12.47
C ILE A 42 8.46 -9.73 13.26
N PHE A 43 8.53 -9.65 14.60
CA PHE A 43 7.50 -10.18 15.47
C PHE A 43 6.16 -9.52 15.20
N TYR A 44 6.12 -8.19 15.09
CA TYR A 44 4.87 -7.47 14.89
C TYR A 44 4.23 -7.72 13.54
N TYR A 45 5.02 -7.79 12.45
CA TYR A 45 4.51 -8.15 11.13
C TYR A 45 3.91 -9.56 11.13
N ILE A 46 4.63 -10.54 11.69
CA ILE A 46 4.13 -11.93 11.76
C ILE A 46 2.87 -12.00 12.64
N PHE A 47 2.90 -11.34 13.80
CA PHE A 47 1.77 -11.31 14.71
C PHE A 47 0.52 -10.73 14.03
N ALA A 48 0.62 -9.53 13.45
CA ALA A 48 -0.48 -8.88 12.74
C ALA A 48 -0.93 -9.70 11.51
N ALA A 49 -0.01 -10.40 10.83
CA ALA A 49 -0.38 -11.26 9.72
C ALA A 49 -1.28 -12.43 10.17
N VAL A 50 -0.94 -13.07 11.28
CA VAL A 50 -1.67 -14.22 11.83
C VAL A 50 -2.99 -13.81 12.47
N VAL A 51 -3.02 -12.74 13.26
CA VAL A 51 -4.21 -12.37 14.04
C VAL A 51 -5.18 -11.46 13.29
N PHE A 52 -4.74 -10.83 12.20
CA PHE A 52 -5.56 -9.85 11.46
C PHE A 52 -5.63 -10.14 9.97
N LEU A 53 -4.50 -10.08 9.26
CA LEU A 53 -4.50 -10.17 7.80
C LEU A 53 -5.13 -11.48 7.29
N VAL A 54 -4.70 -12.62 7.81
CA VAL A 54 -5.21 -13.93 7.38
C VAL A 54 -6.69 -14.09 7.76
N PRO A 55 -7.13 -13.85 9.02
CA PRO A 55 -8.54 -13.91 9.39
C PRO A 55 -9.43 -12.98 8.56
N VAL A 56 -9.07 -11.71 8.42
CA VAL A 56 -9.86 -10.71 7.67
C VAL A 56 -10.00 -11.13 6.20
N SER A 57 -8.92 -11.61 5.59
CA SER A 57 -8.95 -12.03 4.18
C SER A 57 -9.83 -13.26 3.94
N LEU A 58 -9.85 -14.21 4.89
CA LEU A 58 -10.71 -15.40 4.81
C LEU A 58 -12.18 -15.03 5.00
N VAL A 59 -12.50 -14.18 5.98
CA VAL A 59 -13.87 -13.68 6.20
C VAL A 59 -14.35 -12.88 4.98
N ALA A 60 -13.52 -12.00 4.43
CA ALA A 60 -13.84 -11.25 3.21
C ALA A 60 -14.08 -12.19 2.01
N ALA A 61 -13.34 -13.29 1.90
CA ALA A 61 -13.55 -14.31 0.88
C ALA A 61 -14.93 -14.97 0.99
N GLU A 62 -15.29 -15.41 2.20
CA GLU A 62 -16.56 -16.04 2.49
C GLU A 62 -17.72 -15.08 2.18
N LEU A 63 -17.61 -13.83 2.63
CA LEU A 63 -18.61 -12.80 2.36
C LEU A 63 -18.73 -12.47 0.86
N ALA A 64 -17.63 -12.39 0.13
CA ALA A 64 -17.63 -12.13 -1.30
C ALA A 64 -18.24 -13.28 -2.13
N THR A 65 -18.08 -14.53 -1.67
CA THR A 65 -18.69 -15.69 -2.33
C THR A 65 -20.16 -15.86 -1.98
N GLY A 66 -20.54 -15.68 -0.71
CA GLY A 66 -21.91 -15.79 -0.22
C GLY A 66 -22.83 -14.66 -0.69
N TRP A 67 -22.33 -13.41 -0.66
CA TRP A 67 -23.08 -12.20 -1.02
C TRP A 67 -22.42 -11.46 -2.18
N SER A 68 -22.39 -12.15 -3.31
CA SER A 68 -21.66 -11.75 -4.51
C SER A 68 -22.25 -10.60 -5.34
N GLU A 69 -23.31 -9.99 -4.85
CA GLU A 69 -23.93 -8.83 -5.50
C GLU A 69 -23.04 -7.60 -5.33
N LYS A 70 -23.22 -6.61 -6.21
CA LYS A 70 -22.45 -5.36 -6.14
C LYS A 70 -22.73 -4.65 -4.80
N GLY A 71 -21.67 -4.33 -4.06
CA GLY A 71 -21.77 -3.56 -2.81
C GLY A 71 -20.66 -3.82 -1.79
N GLY A 72 -19.94 -4.94 -1.89
CA GLY A 72 -18.81 -5.24 -1.02
C GLY A 72 -19.15 -5.10 0.47
N VAL A 73 -18.30 -4.41 1.23
CA VAL A 73 -18.48 -4.16 2.68
C VAL A 73 -19.85 -3.55 3.01
N PHE A 74 -20.36 -2.63 2.19
CA PHE A 74 -21.70 -2.05 2.40
C PHE A 74 -22.79 -3.12 2.44
N ARG A 75 -22.75 -4.05 1.47
CA ARG A 75 -23.75 -5.11 1.36
C ARG A 75 -23.57 -6.13 2.48
N TRP A 76 -22.34 -6.55 2.75
CA TRP A 76 -22.05 -7.55 3.77
C TRP A 76 -22.53 -7.10 5.17
N VAL A 77 -22.21 -5.86 5.54
CA VAL A 77 -22.65 -5.29 6.82
C VAL A 77 -24.15 -5.00 6.80
N GLY A 78 -24.72 -4.59 5.65
CA GLY A 78 -26.14 -4.31 5.50
C GLY A 78 -27.04 -5.53 5.66
N GLU A 79 -26.61 -6.67 5.13
CA GLU A 79 -27.33 -7.95 5.27
C GLU A 79 -27.29 -8.47 6.72
N ALA A 80 -26.15 -8.32 7.40
CA ALA A 80 -25.97 -8.83 8.75
C ALA A 80 -26.57 -7.92 9.84
N PHE A 81 -26.37 -6.61 9.72
CA PHE A 81 -26.65 -5.64 10.80
C PHE A 81 -27.65 -4.55 10.38
N GLY A 82 -28.09 -4.55 9.14
CA GLY A 82 -29.01 -3.55 8.61
C GLY A 82 -28.32 -2.28 8.09
N PRO A 83 -29.09 -1.38 7.48
CA PRO A 83 -28.56 -0.32 6.63
C PRO A 83 -27.80 0.79 7.38
N ARG A 84 -28.12 1.02 8.66
CA ARG A 84 -27.42 2.05 9.47
C ARG A 84 -25.96 1.67 9.70
N PHE A 85 -25.71 0.41 10.05
CA PHE A 85 -24.35 -0.08 10.26
C PHE A 85 -23.58 -0.19 8.95
N ALA A 86 -24.25 -0.54 7.85
CA ALA A 86 -23.66 -0.51 6.51
C ALA A 86 -23.16 0.88 6.12
N LEU A 87 -23.96 1.92 6.38
CA LEU A 87 -23.58 3.32 6.17
C LEU A 87 -22.35 3.69 7.00
N ILE A 88 -22.33 3.33 8.29
CA ILE A 88 -21.18 3.60 9.18
C ILE A 88 -19.91 2.91 8.66
N ALA A 89 -19.99 1.62 8.29
CA ALA A 89 -18.85 0.87 7.79
C ALA A 89 -18.25 1.50 6.53
N MET A 90 -19.10 1.88 5.55
CA MET A 90 -18.63 2.57 4.35
C MET A 90 -18.09 3.97 4.62
N PHE A 91 -18.69 4.68 5.58
CA PHE A 91 -18.21 6.00 5.98
C PHE A 91 -16.83 5.93 6.65
N MET A 92 -16.58 4.90 7.46
CA MET A 92 -15.26 4.66 8.06
C MET A 92 -14.20 4.40 6.99
N LEU A 93 -14.50 3.55 6.00
CA LEU A 93 -13.58 3.27 4.88
C LEU A 93 -13.29 4.55 4.07
N TRP A 94 -14.29 5.40 3.87
CA TRP A 94 -14.09 6.68 3.20
C TRP A 94 -13.24 7.67 4.02
N ILE A 95 -13.48 7.77 5.33
CA ILE A 95 -12.68 8.63 6.22
C ILE A 95 -11.23 8.15 6.29
N GLU A 96 -11.00 6.84 6.41
CA GLU A 96 -9.66 6.24 6.47
C GLU A 96 -8.79 6.70 5.30
N VAL A 97 -9.31 6.56 4.08
CA VAL A 97 -8.60 6.97 2.86
C VAL A 97 -8.41 8.49 2.81
N THR A 98 -9.38 9.26 3.30
CA THR A 98 -9.28 10.73 3.39
C THR A 98 -8.13 11.17 4.29
N VAL A 99 -7.96 10.51 5.44
CA VAL A 99 -6.87 10.79 6.40
C VAL A 99 -5.53 10.28 5.88
N TRP A 100 -5.52 9.25 5.03
CA TRP A 100 -4.31 8.72 4.40
C TRP A 100 -3.72 9.63 3.31
N PHE A 101 -4.55 10.38 2.56
CA PHE A 101 -4.08 11.20 1.45
C PHE A 101 -2.97 12.20 1.81
N PRO A 102 -3.09 13.04 2.86
CA PRO A 102 -2.04 13.98 3.23
C PRO A 102 -0.68 13.30 3.42
N THR A 103 -0.66 12.16 4.11
CA THR A 103 0.59 11.42 4.37
C THR A 103 1.20 10.87 3.08
N ALA A 104 0.38 10.26 2.22
CA ALA A 104 0.85 9.72 0.95
C ALA A 104 1.39 10.82 0.01
N LEU A 105 0.63 11.91 -0.15
CA LEU A 105 1.00 13.05 -0.99
C LEU A 105 2.25 13.77 -0.46
N THR A 106 2.39 13.87 0.86
CA THR A 106 3.59 14.46 1.49
C THR A 106 4.82 13.64 1.15
N PHE A 107 4.74 12.30 1.25
CA PHE A 107 5.85 11.43 0.83
C PHE A 107 6.18 11.59 -0.66
N GLY A 108 5.19 11.71 -1.54
CA GLY A 108 5.43 11.97 -2.97
C GLY A 108 6.11 13.32 -3.22
N SER A 109 5.72 14.34 -2.45
CA SER A 109 6.35 15.67 -2.50
C SER A 109 7.80 15.65 -2.01
N VAL A 110 8.06 14.99 -0.88
CA VAL A 110 9.42 14.78 -0.36
C VAL A 110 10.26 13.97 -1.36
N SER A 111 9.69 12.95 -1.99
CA SER A 111 10.37 12.19 -3.05
C SER A 111 10.76 13.07 -4.24
N LEU A 112 9.93 14.03 -4.64
CA LEU A 112 10.30 15.00 -5.69
C LEU A 112 11.37 16.00 -5.25
N ALA A 113 11.45 16.33 -3.95
CA ALA A 113 12.51 17.17 -3.43
C ALA A 113 13.89 16.49 -3.53
N PHE A 114 13.95 15.16 -3.40
CA PHE A 114 15.16 14.33 -3.48
C PHE A 114 15.59 13.96 -4.92
N VAL A 115 15.03 14.62 -5.94
CA VAL A 115 15.47 14.47 -7.34
C VAL A 115 16.66 15.39 -7.66
N GLY A 116 16.99 16.31 -6.75
CA GLY A 116 18.11 17.23 -6.95
C GLY A 116 19.48 16.54 -6.88
N PRO A 117 20.55 17.27 -7.25
CA PRO A 117 21.91 16.75 -7.23
C PRO A 117 22.59 16.87 -5.86
N ASP A 118 21.97 17.56 -4.88
CA ASP A 118 22.58 17.88 -3.58
C ASP A 118 21.64 17.50 -2.44
N GLN A 119 22.00 16.46 -1.69
CA GLN A 119 21.22 15.98 -0.55
C GLN A 119 20.88 17.09 0.46
N THR A 120 21.78 18.04 0.72
CA THR A 120 21.55 19.07 1.74
C THR A 120 20.47 20.05 1.30
N TRP A 121 20.48 20.41 0.02
CA TRP A 121 19.44 21.21 -0.59
C TRP A 121 18.11 20.45 -0.65
N ASP A 122 18.14 19.18 -1.02
CA ASP A 122 16.96 18.32 -1.14
C ASP A 122 16.26 18.13 0.22
N GLN A 123 17.04 17.91 1.29
CA GLN A 123 16.52 17.86 2.65
C GLN A 123 15.88 19.20 3.05
N ALA A 124 16.55 20.33 2.79
CA ALA A 124 16.00 21.66 3.10
C ALA A 124 14.71 21.95 2.32
N LEU A 125 14.65 21.56 1.05
CA LEU A 125 13.47 21.72 0.19
C LEU A 125 12.31 20.85 0.68
N SER A 126 12.59 19.61 1.08
CA SER A 126 11.59 18.67 1.61
C SER A 126 10.97 19.13 2.93
N GLN A 127 11.66 19.98 3.69
CA GLN A 127 11.16 20.59 4.93
C GLN A 127 10.41 21.92 4.68
N ASN A 128 10.47 22.48 3.46
CA ASN A 128 9.77 23.71 3.14
C ASN A 128 8.26 23.46 2.96
N LYS A 129 7.47 23.89 3.95
CA LYS A 129 6.02 23.72 3.97
C LYS A 129 5.28 24.26 2.73
N PHE A 130 5.77 25.33 2.11
CA PHE A 130 5.12 25.93 0.94
C PHE A 130 5.39 25.10 -0.32
N PHE A 131 6.63 24.62 -0.47
CA PHE A 131 6.98 23.66 -1.52
C PHE A 131 6.14 22.39 -1.37
N VAL A 132 6.13 21.82 -0.16
CA VAL A 132 5.40 20.59 0.12
C VAL A 132 3.92 20.75 -0.23
N LEU A 133 3.27 21.81 0.28
CA LEU A 133 1.87 22.09 0.00
C LEU A 133 1.59 22.27 -1.50
N GLY A 134 2.43 23.02 -2.21
CA GLY A 134 2.26 23.27 -3.65
C GLY A 134 2.28 21.97 -4.46
N ILE A 135 3.25 21.10 -4.19
CA ILE A 135 3.38 19.81 -4.86
C ILE A 135 2.26 18.83 -4.46
N VAL A 136 1.90 18.78 -3.17
CA VAL A 136 0.78 17.97 -2.67
C VAL A 136 -0.51 18.31 -3.42
N LEU A 137 -0.84 19.60 -3.54
CA LEU A 137 -2.02 20.07 -4.26
C LEU A 137 -1.93 19.74 -5.75
N ALA A 138 -0.76 19.91 -6.37
CA ALA A 138 -0.54 19.58 -7.77
C ALA A 138 -0.79 18.09 -8.05
N ILE A 139 -0.15 17.19 -7.28
CA ILE A 139 -0.31 15.73 -7.42
C ILE A 139 -1.78 15.33 -7.20
N TYR A 140 -2.43 15.86 -6.17
CA TYR A 140 -3.82 15.54 -5.87
C TYR A 140 -4.77 15.95 -6.99
N TRP A 141 -4.62 17.17 -7.54
CA TRP A 141 -5.46 17.62 -8.64
C TRP A 141 -5.19 16.86 -9.94
N ILE A 142 -3.92 16.57 -10.26
CA ILE A 142 -3.57 15.71 -11.40
C ILE A 142 -4.24 14.34 -11.25
N ALA A 143 -4.13 13.72 -10.07
CA ALA A 143 -4.76 12.43 -9.80
C ALA A 143 -6.30 12.49 -9.93
N THR A 144 -6.91 13.56 -9.41
CA THR A 144 -8.34 13.81 -9.53
C THR A 144 -8.77 13.97 -10.99
N PHE A 145 -8.04 14.75 -11.80
CA PHE A 145 -8.34 14.90 -13.21
C PHE A 145 -8.20 13.59 -13.97
N ILE A 146 -7.17 12.78 -13.69
CA ILE A 146 -7.01 11.45 -14.28
C ILE A 146 -8.22 10.56 -13.91
N ALA A 147 -8.62 10.55 -12.64
CA ALA A 147 -9.78 9.79 -12.18
C ALA A 147 -11.09 10.22 -12.87
N LEU A 148 -11.26 11.51 -13.16
CA LEU A 148 -12.44 12.04 -13.86
C LEU A 148 -12.53 11.63 -15.34
N HIS A 149 -11.41 11.23 -15.97
CA HIS A 149 -11.36 10.80 -17.39
C HIS A 149 -11.73 9.33 -17.61
N GLY A 150 -12.08 8.59 -16.54
CA GLY A 150 -12.62 7.24 -16.62
C GLY A 150 -11.64 6.12 -16.29
N THR A 151 -12.17 4.90 -16.19
CA THR A 151 -11.52 3.72 -15.61
C THR A 151 -10.32 3.17 -16.41
N GLU A 152 -10.23 3.47 -17.71
CA GLU A 152 -9.13 2.97 -18.55
C GLU A 152 -7.81 3.72 -18.33
N ALA A 153 -7.87 5.06 -18.23
CA ALA A 153 -6.72 5.89 -17.91
C ALA A 153 -6.20 5.57 -16.50
N PHE A 154 -7.13 5.44 -15.56
CA PHE A 154 -6.88 4.95 -14.21
C PHE A 154 -6.11 3.62 -14.19
N SER A 155 -6.61 2.59 -14.88
CA SER A 155 -6.03 1.25 -14.82
C SER A 155 -4.61 1.19 -15.39
N LYS A 156 -4.34 1.95 -16.46
CA LYS A 156 -3.00 2.05 -17.05
C LYS A 156 -1.99 2.72 -16.11
N VAL A 157 -2.37 3.85 -15.51
CA VAL A 157 -1.50 4.59 -14.58
C VAL A 157 -1.25 3.79 -13.31
N ALA A 158 -2.29 3.19 -12.73
CA ALA A 158 -2.17 2.36 -11.53
C ALA A 158 -1.25 1.16 -11.77
N LYS A 159 -1.41 0.45 -12.90
CA LYS A 159 -0.60 -0.74 -13.21
C LYS A 159 0.88 -0.41 -13.38
N TRP A 160 1.21 0.55 -14.25
CA TRP A 160 2.60 0.89 -14.54
C TRP A 160 3.26 1.67 -13.41
N GLY A 161 2.53 2.59 -12.79
CA GLY A 161 3.05 3.38 -11.68
C GLY A 161 3.27 2.55 -10.41
N GLY A 162 2.41 1.57 -10.10
CA GLY A 162 2.66 0.63 -9.01
C GLY A 162 3.87 -0.27 -9.27
N MET A 163 4.07 -0.71 -10.52
CA MET A 163 5.25 -1.50 -10.87
C MET A 163 6.55 -0.69 -10.75
N ILE A 164 6.59 0.50 -11.36
CA ILE A 164 7.78 1.36 -11.40
C ILE A 164 8.05 2.03 -10.05
N GLY A 165 7.00 2.38 -9.30
CA GLY A 165 7.14 3.15 -8.07
C GLY A 165 6.97 2.36 -6.78
N THR A 166 6.72 1.06 -6.84
CA THR A 166 6.59 0.22 -5.64
C THR A 166 7.29 -1.12 -5.79
N VAL A 167 6.95 -1.94 -6.79
CA VAL A 167 7.51 -3.29 -6.91
C VAL A 167 9.01 -3.25 -7.23
N ILE A 168 9.41 -2.52 -8.26
CA ILE A 168 10.82 -2.41 -8.66
C ILE A 168 11.68 -1.77 -7.56
N PRO A 169 11.28 -0.60 -6.98
CA PRO A 169 11.99 -0.02 -5.84
C PRO A 169 12.11 -1.00 -4.67
N GLY A 170 11.03 -1.70 -4.31
CA GLY A 170 11.03 -2.64 -3.18
C GLY A 170 12.02 -3.79 -3.37
N ILE A 171 12.12 -4.33 -4.58
CA ILE A 171 13.13 -5.35 -4.90
C ILE A 171 14.55 -4.77 -4.79
N ILE A 172 14.79 -3.57 -5.33
CA ILE A 172 16.10 -2.92 -5.29
C ILE A 172 16.53 -2.64 -3.85
N LEU A 173 15.61 -2.12 -3.02
CA LEU A 173 15.84 -1.87 -1.59
C LEU A 173 16.28 -3.14 -0.86
N ILE A 174 15.53 -4.23 -1.03
CA ILE A 174 15.84 -5.51 -0.38
C ILE A 174 17.19 -6.03 -0.86
N VAL A 175 17.42 -6.06 -2.18
CA VAL A 175 18.68 -6.59 -2.74
C VAL A 175 19.88 -5.78 -2.26
N LEU A 176 19.82 -4.45 -2.32
CA LEU A 176 20.94 -3.59 -1.91
C LEU A 176 21.16 -3.62 -0.40
N GLY A 177 20.11 -3.53 0.41
CA GLY A 177 20.23 -3.56 1.86
C GLY A 177 20.84 -4.86 2.38
N PHE A 178 20.42 -6.02 1.85
CA PHE A 178 21.04 -7.29 2.23
C PHE A 178 22.44 -7.47 1.64
N SER A 179 22.70 -6.98 0.42
CA SER A 179 24.05 -6.99 -0.15
C SER A 179 25.03 -6.15 0.68
N TYR A 180 24.58 -5.01 1.22
CA TYR A 180 25.36 -4.18 2.13
C TYR A 180 25.84 -4.97 3.34
N VAL A 181 24.95 -5.73 4.00
CA VAL A 181 25.30 -6.57 5.15
C VAL A 181 26.19 -7.74 4.74
N PHE A 182 25.85 -8.46 3.67
CA PHE A 182 26.64 -9.63 3.22
C PHE A 182 28.03 -9.29 2.70
N ALA A 183 28.26 -8.04 2.27
CA ALA A 183 29.59 -7.54 1.93
C ALA A 183 30.48 -7.27 3.16
N GLY A 184 29.95 -7.44 4.38
CA GLY A 184 30.68 -7.27 5.64
C GLY A 184 30.61 -5.86 6.23
N ASN A 185 29.74 -4.98 5.74
CA ASN A 185 29.50 -3.69 6.37
C ASN A 185 28.76 -3.88 7.70
N THR A 186 29.02 -3.00 8.67
CA THR A 186 28.36 -3.03 9.98
C THR A 186 26.94 -2.48 9.87
N PRO A 187 25.90 -3.29 10.15
CA PRO A 187 24.52 -2.80 10.19
C PRO A 187 24.32 -1.75 11.30
N GLN A 188 23.45 -0.78 11.07
CA GLN A 188 23.11 0.25 12.06
C GLN A 188 22.12 -0.23 13.15
N ILE A 189 21.71 -1.50 13.10
CA ILE A 189 20.89 -2.15 14.12
C ILE A 189 21.61 -3.32 14.77
N ASP A 190 21.24 -3.58 16.03
CA ASP A 190 21.65 -4.78 16.76
C ASP A 190 20.95 -6.01 16.17
N LEU A 191 21.74 -6.97 15.68
CA LEU A 191 21.25 -8.21 15.07
C LEU A 191 21.09 -9.37 16.06
N SER A 192 21.19 -9.10 17.37
CA SER A 192 21.09 -10.14 18.39
C SER A 192 19.68 -10.73 18.47
N TRP A 193 19.58 -12.05 18.63
CA TRP A 193 18.31 -12.80 18.61
C TRP A 193 17.33 -12.39 19.72
N ASP A 194 17.83 -11.89 20.85
CA ASP A 194 17.02 -11.38 21.95
C ASP A 194 16.20 -10.13 21.54
N LYS A 195 16.61 -9.42 20.48
CA LYS A 195 15.90 -8.24 19.96
C LYS A 195 14.73 -8.56 19.04
N VAL A 196 14.55 -9.83 18.65
CA VAL A 196 13.41 -10.26 17.83
C VAL A 196 12.12 -10.24 18.63
N ILE A 197 12.18 -10.58 19.92
CA ILE A 197 11.02 -10.53 20.81
C ILE A 197 10.96 -9.12 21.41
N PRO A 198 9.86 -8.37 21.19
CA PRO A 198 9.77 -7.01 21.69
C PRO A 198 9.66 -6.98 23.22
N ASP A 199 10.14 -5.89 23.80
CA ASP A 199 9.91 -5.60 25.21
C ASP A 199 8.46 -5.12 25.41
N PHE A 200 7.62 -6.00 25.95
CA PHE A 200 6.22 -5.73 26.23
C PHE A 200 5.99 -4.80 27.43
N THR A 201 7.03 -4.46 28.20
CA THR A 201 6.90 -3.50 29.32
C THR A 201 6.83 -2.05 28.84
N ASN A 202 7.29 -1.78 27.63
CA ASN A 202 7.28 -0.44 27.04
C ASN A 202 6.00 -0.22 26.21
N PHE A 203 5.06 0.55 26.74
CA PHE A 203 3.76 0.80 26.11
C PHE A 203 3.86 1.51 24.75
N ASN A 204 4.94 2.24 24.48
CA ASN A 204 5.17 2.87 23.16
C ASN A 204 5.26 1.83 22.04
N ASN A 205 5.71 0.61 22.36
CA ASN A 205 5.80 -0.49 21.39
C ASN A 205 4.41 -0.97 20.93
N VAL A 206 3.36 -0.76 21.72
CA VAL A 206 1.97 -1.11 21.39
C VAL A 206 1.37 -0.13 20.39
N VAL A 207 1.80 1.14 20.41
CA VAL A 207 1.22 2.19 19.56
C VAL A 207 1.56 1.99 18.08
N LEU A 208 2.81 1.64 17.73
CA LEU A 208 3.11 1.32 16.33
C LEU A 208 2.80 -0.14 15.97
N ALA A 209 2.62 -1.04 16.94
CA ALA A 209 2.00 -2.32 16.61
C ALA A 209 0.66 -2.10 15.88
N ALA A 210 -0.10 -1.04 16.23
CA ALA A 210 -1.31 -0.64 15.53
C ALA A 210 -1.09 -0.09 14.10
N SER A 211 0.04 0.59 13.80
CA SER A 211 0.33 1.05 12.42
C SER A 211 0.58 -0.12 11.47
N ILE A 212 1.11 -1.24 11.97
CA ILE A 212 1.30 -2.45 11.17
C ILE A 212 -0.03 -3.06 10.73
N PHE A 213 -1.08 -3.00 11.55
CA PHE A 213 -2.42 -3.46 11.14
C PHE A 213 -2.95 -2.66 9.96
N LEU A 214 -2.68 -1.34 9.93
CA LEU A 214 -3.07 -0.47 8.82
C LEU A 214 -2.37 -0.88 7.51
N PHE A 215 -1.12 -1.34 7.56
CA PHE A 215 -0.43 -1.82 6.36
C PHE A 215 -0.98 -3.13 5.80
N TYR A 216 -1.83 -3.83 6.54
CA TYR A 216 -2.51 -5.04 6.06
C TYR A 216 -3.97 -4.80 5.64
N ALA A 217 -4.49 -3.60 5.87
CA ALA A 217 -5.79 -3.20 5.34
C ALA A 217 -5.77 -3.13 3.80
N GLY A 218 -6.88 -3.48 3.16
CA GLY A 218 -7.07 -3.40 1.70
C GLY A 218 -7.04 -4.75 0.97
N MET A 219 -6.58 -5.84 1.58
CA MET A 219 -6.66 -7.19 0.96
C MET A 219 -8.10 -7.63 0.67
N GLU A 220 -9.05 -7.17 1.48
CA GLU A 220 -10.48 -7.42 1.29
C GLU A 220 -11.03 -6.85 -0.02
N MET A 221 -10.38 -5.83 -0.60
CA MET A 221 -10.84 -5.21 -1.85
C MET A 221 -10.75 -6.19 -3.03
N ASN A 222 -9.78 -7.10 -3.03
CA ASN A 222 -9.62 -8.08 -4.10
C ASN A 222 -10.56 -9.28 -3.97
N ALA A 223 -11.27 -9.41 -2.83
CA ALA A 223 -12.24 -10.49 -2.64
C ALA A 223 -13.35 -10.49 -3.68
N ILE A 224 -13.66 -9.35 -4.29
CA ILE A 224 -14.62 -9.26 -5.40
C ILE A 224 -14.24 -10.13 -6.62
N HIS A 225 -12.94 -10.42 -6.79
CA HIS A 225 -12.42 -11.24 -7.88
C HIS A 225 -12.50 -12.75 -7.57
N VAL A 226 -12.99 -13.16 -6.39
CA VAL A 226 -13.05 -14.57 -5.97
C VAL A 226 -13.77 -15.47 -6.99
N LYS A 227 -14.79 -14.94 -7.67
CA LYS A 227 -15.56 -15.66 -8.69
C LYS A 227 -14.81 -15.85 -10.00
N GLU A 228 -13.79 -15.05 -10.24
CA GLU A 228 -12.94 -15.12 -11.44
C GLU A 228 -11.79 -16.11 -11.23
N VAL A 229 -11.60 -16.62 -10.01
CA VAL A 229 -10.58 -17.62 -9.67
C VAL A 229 -11.05 -19.02 -10.05
N ASP A 230 -10.21 -19.75 -10.77
CA ASP A 230 -10.45 -21.16 -11.06
C ASP A 230 -10.49 -21.95 -9.75
N ASN A 231 -11.54 -22.77 -9.52
CA ASN A 231 -11.74 -23.53 -8.28
C ASN A 231 -11.58 -22.69 -6.99
N ALA A 232 -12.31 -21.57 -6.93
CA ALA A 232 -12.23 -20.58 -5.85
C ALA A 232 -12.23 -21.15 -4.41
N PRO A 233 -13.05 -22.15 -4.03
CA PRO A 233 -13.07 -22.66 -2.65
C PRO A 233 -11.72 -23.20 -2.17
N ARG A 234 -10.91 -23.75 -3.08
CA ARG A 234 -9.56 -24.25 -2.78
C ARG A 234 -8.48 -23.22 -3.09
N ASN A 235 -8.59 -22.57 -4.24
CA ASN A 235 -7.50 -21.77 -4.79
C ASN A 235 -7.42 -20.36 -4.18
N TYR A 236 -8.54 -19.81 -3.70
CA TYR A 236 -8.56 -18.50 -3.08
C TYR A 236 -7.83 -18.48 -1.73
N PRO A 237 -8.11 -19.38 -0.75
CA PRO A 237 -7.34 -19.42 0.50
C PRO A 237 -5.85 -19.63 0.28
N ILE A 238 -5.45 -20.44 -0.71
CA ILE A 238 -4.05 -20.65 -1.08
C ILE A 238 -3.44 -19.34 -1.62
N ALA A 239 -4.15 -18.63 -2.49
CA ALA A 239 -3.69 -17.34 -3.02
C ALA A 239 -3.51 -16.30 -1.91
N ILE A 240 -4.44 -16.25 -0.95
CA ILE A 240 -4.33 -15.38 0.23
C ILE A 240 -3.15 -15.78 1.12
N ALA A 241 -2.91 -17.07 1.36
CA ALA A 241 -1.76 -17.51 2.14
C ALA A 241 -0.43 -17.13 1.46
N ILE A 242 -0.33 -17.30 0.13
CA ILE A 242 0.84 -16.87 -0.65
C ILE A 242 0.99 -15.35 -0.59
N ALA A 243 -0.10 -14.59 -0.74
CA ALA A 243 -0.09 -13.14 -0.64
C ALA A 243 0.35 -12.67 0.76
N ALA A 244 -0.18 -13.29 1.82
CA ALA A 244 0.16 -13.01 3.21
C ALA A 244 1.66 -13.20 3.45
N ILE A 245 2.20 -14.38 3.08
CA ILE A 245 3.62 -14.69 3.23
C ILE A 245 4.47 -13.72 2.40
N GLY A 246 4.09 -13.47 1.15
CA GLY A 246 4.78 -12.55 0.26
C GLY A 246 4.84 -11.13 0.83
N THR A 247 3.71 -10.60 1.29
CA THR A 247 3.61 -9.26 1.89
C THR A 247 4.43 -9.17 3.17
N VAL A 248 4.34 -10.16 4.07
CA VAL A 248 5.18 -10.22 5.29
C VAL A 248 6.66 -10.23 4.92
N CYS A 249 7.07 -11.04 3.96
CA CYS A 249 8.45 -11.07 3.50
C CYS A 249 8.90 -9.70 2.95
N VAL A 250 8.11 -9.06 2.10
CA VAL A 250 8.47 -7.74 1.54
C VAL A 250 8.58 -6.68 2.64
N PHE A 251 7.64 -6.66 3.58
CA PHE A 251 7.66 -5.70 4.68
C PHE A 251 8.82 -5.95 5.65
N VAL A 252 9.02 -7.19 6.09
CA VAL A 252 10.15 -7.53 6.97
C VAL A 252 11.48 -7.20 6.30
N LEU A 253 11.71 -7.70 5.07
CA LEU A 253 12.98 -7.52 4.39
C LEU A 253 13.21 -6.05 4.01
N GLY A 254 12.17 -5.34 3.58
CA GLY A 254 12.26 -3.92 3.25
C GLY A 254 12.54 -3.05 4.48
N THR A 255 11.86 -3.30 5.60
CA THR A 255 12.09 -2.60 6.86
C THR A 255 13.50 -2.84 7.40
N LEU A 256 13.96 -4.10 7.38
CA LEU A 256 15.33 -4.43 7.78
C LEU A 256 16.38 -3.80 6.87
N ALA A 257 16.15 -3.76 5.56
CA ALA A 257 17.06 -3.10 4.61
C ALA A 257 17.29 -1.63 4.97
N ILE A 258 16.23 -0.89 5.32
CA ILE A 258 16.35 0.50 5.80
C ILE A 258 17.11 0.54 7.13
N ALA A 259 16.74 -0.33 8.07
CA ALA A 259 17.34 -0.38 9.40
C ALA A 259 18.83 -0.76 9.40
N PHE A 260 19.30 -1.51 8.38
CA PHE A 260 20.73 -1.83 8.25
C PHE A 260 21.59 -0.61 7.92
N VAL A 261 21.03 0.40 7.25
CA VAL A 261 21.79 1.54 6.71
C VAL A 261 21.53 2.82 7.50
N ILE A 262 20.30 3.01 8.01
CA ILE A 262 19.91 4.23 8.73
C ILE A 262 19.93 3.97 10.25
N PRO A 263 20.71 4.73 11.03
CA PRO A 263 20.69 4.64 12.49
C PRO A 263 19.29 4.95 13.05
N GLN A 264 18.87 4.20 14.07
CA GLN A 264 17.54 4.35 14.68
C GLN A 264 17.20 5.79 15.09
N LYS A 265 18.19 6.52 15.63
CA LYS A 265 18.05 7.92 16.06
C LYS A 265 17.83 8.92 14.91
N ASP A 266 18.22 8.55 13.70
CA ASP A 266 18.17 9.37 12.49
C ASP A 266 17.00 8.97 11.59
N ILE A 267 16.14 8.05 12.06
CA ILE A 267 14.93 7.66 11.34
C ILE A 267 13.96 8.84 11.30
N ASN A 268 13.56 9.17 10.08
CA ASN A 268 12.56 10.14 9.72
C ASN A 268 11.53 9.47 8.80
N LEU A 269 10.25 9.58 9.18
CA LEU A 269 9.16 8.87 8.53
C LEU A 269 8.96 9.21 7.05
N THR A 270 9.41 10.37 6.59
CA THR A 270 9.24 10.80 5.19
C THR A 270 10.53 10.76 4.40
N GLN A 271 11.70 10.90 5.04
CA GLN A 271 12.99 11.01 4.36
C GLN A 271 13.80 9.71 4.36
N SER A 272 13.73 8.88 5.40
CA SER A 272 14.70 7.78 5.59
C SER A 272 14.68 6.73 4.48
N LEU A 273 13.55 6.51 3.80
CA LEU A 273 13.54 5.63 2.64
C LEU A 273 14.38 6.18 1.49
N LEU A 274 14.31 7.50 1.23
CA LEU A 274 15.07 8.16 0.16
C LEU A 274 16.56 8.25 0.52
N VAL A 275 16.87 8.60 1.78
CA VAL A 275 18.24 8.62 2.30
C VAL A 275 18.86 7.21 2.24
N ALA A 276 18.11 6.17 2.61
CA ALA A 276 18.58 4.79 2.52
C ALA A 276 18.93 4.40 1.08
N TYR A 277 18.12 4.77 0.09
CA TYR A 277 18.48 4.54 -1.30
C TYR A 277 19.75 5.29 -1.70
N ASP A 278 19.88 6.55 -1.33
CA ASP A 278 21.07 7.33 -1.68
C ASP A 278 22.34 6.71 -1.09
N ASP A 279 22.32 6.39 0.22
CA ASP A 279 23.43 5.75 0.91
C ASP A 279 23.77 4.37 0.32
N MET A 280 22.75 3.55 0.00
CA MET A 280 22.94 2.25 -0.63
C MET A 280 23.50 2.38 -2.06
N PHE A 281 23.04 3.35 -2.85
CA PHE A 281 23.55 3.58 -4.19
C PHE A 281 24.96 4.18 -4.18
N ALA A 282 25.27 5.05 -3.23
CA ALA A 282 26.61 5.55 -2.99
C ALA A 282 27.57 4.42 -2.61
N TRP A 283 27.15 3.55 -1.69
CA TRP A 283 27.89 2.34 -1.34
C TRP A 283 28.14 1.42 -2.56
N ALA A 284 27.13 1.24 -3.42
CA ALA A 284 27.23 0.44 -4.63
C ALA A 284 27.98 1.14 -5.80
N GLY A 285 28.46 2.37 -5.61
CA GLY A 285 29.17 3.15 -6.64
C GLY A 285 28.29 3.66 -7.77
N ILE A 286 26.98 3.75 -7.58
CA ILE A 286 25.97 4.14 -8.59
C ILE A 286 25.05 5.26 -8.08
N SER A 287 25.59 6.26 -7.39
CA SER A 287 24.83 7.40 -6.80
C SER A 287 23.90 8.11 -7.79
N TRP A 288 24.21 8.11 -9.09
CA TRP A 288 23.34 8.68 -10.13
C TRP A 288 21.95 8.04 -10.19
N ALA A 289 21.77 6.84 -9.64
CA ALA A 289 20.49 6.14 -9.59
C ALA A 289 19.54 6.68 -8.51
N ALA A 290 20.04 7.39 -7.50
CA ALA A 290 19.21 7.86 -6.38
C ALA A 290 18.13 8.88 -6.81
N PRO A 291 18.42 9.92 -7.62
CA PRO A 291 17.39 10.83 -8.12
C PRO A 291 16.34 10.13 -9.00
N ILE A 292 16.75 9.13 -9.77
CA ILE A 292 15.85 8.32 -10.61
C ILE A 292 14.91 7.51 -9.71
N MET A 293 15.45 6.90 -8.66
CA MET A 293 14.66 6.16 -7.68
C MET A 293 13.66 7.07 -6.96
N ALA A 294 14.06 8.27 -6.56
CA ALA A 294 13.20 9.26 -5.96
C ALA A 294 12.03 9.65 -6.89
N ALA A 295 12.31 9.86 -8.19
CA ALA A 295 11.28 10.09 -9.19
C ALA A 295 10.35 8.88 -9.37
N CYS A 296 10.88 7.66 -9.38
CA CYS A 296 10.07 6.43 -9.43
C CYS A 296 9.13 6.33 -8.23
N LEU A 297 9.60 6.61 -7.01
CA LEU A 297 8.78 6.61 -5.80
C LEU A 297 7.67 7.67 -5.87
N ALA A 298 7.97 8.88 -6.36
CA ALA A 298 6.98 9.93 -6.58
C ALA A 298 5.90 9.50 -7.60
N LEU A 299 6.27 8.82 -8.68
CA LEU A 299 5.33 8.24 -9.64
C LEU A 299 4.48 7.13 -9.01
N GLY A 300 5.07 6.34 -8.11
CA GLY A 300 4.35 5.34 -7.31
C GLY A 300 3.26 5.97 -6.44
N VAL A 301 3.57 7.09 -5.77
CA VAL A 301 2.58 7.86 -5.01
C VAL A 301 1.46 8.37 -5.90
N LEU A 302 1.79 8.99 -7.04
CA LEU A 302 0.78 9.46 -7.98
C LEU A 302 -0.16 8.33 -8.41
N ALA A 303 0.39 7.17 -8.76
CA ALA A 303 -0.39 6.00 -9.16
C ALA A 303 -1.26 5.45 -8.03
N GLY A 304 -0.74 5.42 -6.80
CA GLY A 304 -1.50 5.08 -5.61
C GLY A 304 -2.67 6.04 -5.40
N VAL A 305 -2.42 7.34 -5.39
CA VAL A 305 -3.46 8.37 -5.19
C VAL A 305 -4.52 8.30 -6.30
N VAL A 306 -4.13 8.12 -7.56
CA VAL A 306 -5.09 7.88 -8.66
C VAL A 306 -5.97 6.66 -8.36
N GLY A 307 -5.36 5.57 -7.86
CA GLY A 307 -6.02 4.37 -7.36
C GLY A 307 -7.13 4.63 -6.33
N TRP A 308 -6.81 5.46 -5.35
CA TRP A 308 -7.60 5.66 -4.15
C TRP A 308 -8.57 6.84 -4.20
N VAL A 309 -8.45 7.77 -5.17
CA VAL A 309 -9.41 8.90 -5.33
C VAL A 309 -10.78 8.39 -5.83
N ALA A 310 -10.79 7.43 -6.76
CA ALA A 310 -12.01 6.93 -7.37
C ALA A 310 -12.71 5.83 -6.55
N GLY A 311 -11.94 4.97 -5.87
CA GLY A 311 -12.45 3.75 -5.22
C GLY A 311 -13.51 4.01 -4.14
N PRO A 312 -13.15 4.67 -3.01
CA PRO A 312 -14.09 4.99 -1.93
C PRO A 312 -15.26 5.86 -2.38
N SER A 313 -15.01 6.80 -3.30
CA SER A 313 -16.05 7.65 -3.89
C SER A 313 -17.09 6.82 -4.65
N SER A 314 -16.66 5.80 -5.39
CA SER A 314 -17.55 4.84 -6.06
C SER A 314 -18.33 3.98 -5.07
N GLY A 315 -17.70 3.60 -3.95
CA GLY A 315 -18.36 2.91 -2.84
C GLY A 315 -19.48 3.77 -2.22
N LEU A 316 -19.20 5.03 -1.91
CA LEU A 316 -20.19 5.98 -1.39
C LEU A 316 -21.31 6.28 -2.39
N LEU A 317 -21.03 6.25 -3.70
CA LEU A 317 -22.06 6.41 -4.71
C LEU A 317 -23.11 5.29 -4.65
N VAL A 318 -22.72 4.05 -4.33
CA VAL A 318 -23.66 2.94 -4.11
C VAL A 318 -24.55 3.23 -2.90
N VAL A 319 -23.95 3.72 -1.81
CA VAL A 319 -24.69 4.16 -0.61
C VAL A 319 -25.67 5.27 -0.94
N ALA A 320 -25.23 6.25 -1.74
CA ALA A 320 -26.05 7.38 -2.16
C ALA A 320 -27.24 6.93 -3.01
N LYS A 321 -27.01 6.07 -4.00
CA LYS A 321 -28.06 5.49 -4.86
C LYS A 321 -29.00 4.55 -4.11
N GLY A 322 -28.55 3.98 -2.99
CA GLY A 322 -29.39 3.25 -2.03
C GLY A 322 -30.37 4.15 -1.24
N GLY A 323 -30.32 5.47 -1.42
CA GLY A 323 -31.22 6.43 -0.78
C GLY A 323 -30.74 6.94 0.58
N TYR A 324 -29.51 6.60 0.99
CA TYR A 324 -28.96 6.97 2.31
C TYR A 324 -28.25 8.34 2.32
N LEU A 325 -28.04 8.96 1.16
CA LEU A 325 -27.39 10.26 1.03
C LEU A 325 -28.23 11.22 0.17
N PRO A 326 -28.06 12.55 0.34
CA PRO A 326 -28.76 13.55 -0.45
C PRO A 326 -28.62 13.35 -1.96
N ARG A 327 -29.66 13.72 -2.72
CA ARG A 327 -29.71 13.54 -4.18
C ARG A 327 -28.55 14.20 -4.92
N PHE A 328 -27.97 15.27 -4.38
CA PHE A 328 -26.83 15.96 -4.98
C PHE A 328 -25.51 15.16 -4.93
N TRP A 329 -25.41 14.11 -4.11
CA TRP A 329 -24.26 13.20 -4.08
C TRP A 329 -24.45 11.93 -4.94
N GLN A 330 -25.53 11.85 -5.72
CA GLN A 330 -25.87 10.67 -6.54
C GLN A 330 -25.46 10.80 -8.00
N TYR A 331 -24.89 11.95 -8.39
CA TYR A 331 -24.55 12.26 -9.78
C TYR A 331 -23.20 11.66 -10.20
N THR A 332 -23.16 11.20 -11.45
CA THR A 332 -21.97 10.70 -12.16
C THR A 332 -21.76 11.54 -13.41
N ASN A 333 -20.51 11.66 -13.85
CA ASN A 333 -20.22 12.35 -15.12
C ASN A 333 -20.42 11.37 -16.31
N LYS A 334 -20.11 11.80 -17.54
CA LYS A 334 -20.24 10.95 -18.74
C LYS A 334 -19.30 9.74 -18.78
N HIS A 335 -18.28 9.72 -17.92
CA HIS A 335 -17.28 8.66 -17.78
C HIS A 335 -17.51 7.76 -16.55
N GLY A 336 -18.58 8.01 -15.78
CA GLY A 336 -18.89 7.32 -14.52
C GLY A 336 -18.43 8.13 -13.33
#